data_AF-A0A3E0UKC7-F1
#
_entry.id   AF-A0A3E0UKC7-F1
#
_cell.length_a   1.000
_cell.length_b   1.000
_cell.length_c   1.000
_cell.angle_alpha   90.00
_cell.angle_beta   90.00
_cell.angle_gamma   90.00
#
_symmetry.space_group_name_H-M   'P 1'
#
loop_
_entity.id
_entity.type
_entity.pdbx_description
1 polymer ?
#
loop_
_entity_poly.entity_id
_entity_poly.type
_entity_poly.pdbx_seq_one_letter_code
_entity_poly.pdbx_strand_id
1 'polypeptide(L)'
;METSQVNQTNRSLVKATISSLVVAVIALVLFILPAEYSIDPTGVGQKLGLTVFNEAGSTPTSASSDGEQDAVLLTVPAGKGIEYKLSMNKFQKATYEWVTDGGALYVDLHGEPKGDTTGYFESYTIASVEEMKGSFTVPFDGSHGWYWKNNSDKDINIQLLFSGNYVIEGLK
;
A
#
# COMPACT_ATOMS: atom_id res chain seq x y z
N MET A 1 -64.15 17.81 -0.74
CA MET A 1 -62.71 17.59 -0.60
C MET A 1 -62.34 17.96 0.82
N GLU A 2 -61.99 17.00 1.67
CA GLU A 2 -61.19 17.32 2.85
C GLU A 2 -60.46 16.05 3.28
N THR A 3 -59.14 16.12 3.22
CA THR A 3 -58.20 15.01 3.41
C THR A 3 -57.97 14.81 4.91
N SER A 4 -58.31 13.64 5.43
CA SER A 4 -57.99 13.23 6.80
C SER A 4 -56.48 13.07 6.98
N GLN A 5 -55.84 14.04 7.62
CA GLN A 5 -54.42 14.01 7.96
C GLN A 5 -54.24 13.30 9.32
N VAL A 6 -53.60 12.13 9.28
CA VAL A 6 -53.39 11.23 10.42
C VAL A 6 -52.42 11.86 11.43
N ASN A 7 -52.88 12.03 12.66
CA ASN A 7 -52.07 12.41 13.83
C ASN A 7 -51.13 11.24 14.21
N GLN A 8 -50.01 11.08 13.50
CA GLN A 8 -48.91 10.21 13.91
C GLN A 8 -48.20 10.86 15.10
N THR A 9 -48.75 10.61 16.30
CA THR A 9 -48.36 11.19 17.59
C THR A 9 -46.84 11.16 17.86
N ASN A 10 -46.34 12.25 18.48
CA ASN A 10 -44.94 12.47 18.91
C ASN A 10 -44.22 11.27 19.56
N ARG A 11 -44.97 10.31 20.12
CA ARG A 11 -44.45 9.06 20.68
C ARG A 11 -43.86 8.11 19.64
N SER A 12 -44.37 8.12 18.41
CA SER A 12 -43.84 7.34 17.29
C SER A 12 -42.50 7.91 16.83
N LEU A 13 -42.39 9.25 16.77
CA LEU A 13 -41.15 9.97 16.47
C LEU A 13 -40.05 9.68 17.49
N VAL A 14 -40.34 9.75 18.79
CA VAL A 14 -39.34 9.42 19.82
C VAL A 14 -38.87 7.97 19.74
N LYS A 15 -39.79 7.03 19.48
CA LYS A 15 -39.42 5.60 19.28
C LYS A 15 -38.52 5.40 18.06
N ALA A 16 -38.83 6.07 16.95
CA ALA A 16 -38.03 6.01 15.74
C ALA A 16 -36.62 6.56 15.97
N THR A 17 -36.49 7.73 16.64
CA THR A 17 -35.19 8.34 16.95
C THR A 17 -34.34 7.48 17.88
N ILE A 18 -34.95 6.86 18.91
CA ILE A 18 -34.21 5.94 19.79
C ILE A 18 -33.77 4.70 19.01
N SER A 19 -34.64 4.14 18.16
CA SER A 19 -34.31 2.97 17.36
C SER A 19 -33.18 3.23 16.36
N SER A 20 -33.17 4.39 15.71
CA SER A 20 -32.12 4.75 14.76
C SER A 20 -30.78 4.98 15.46
N LEU A 21 -30.79 5.59 16.65
CA LEU A 21 -29.57 5.77 17.45
C LEU A 21 -28.94 4.43 17.82
N VAL A 22 -29.75 3.44 18.22
CA VAL A 22 -29.26 2.09 18.53
C VAL A 22 -28.65 1.43 17.30
N VAL A 23 -29.31 1.51 16.14
CA VAL A 23 -28.77 0.97 14.88
C VAL A 23 -27.46 1.65 14.50
N ALA A 24 -27.36 2.98 14.69
CA ALA A 24 -26.14 3.72 14.40
C ALA A 24 -24.96 3.29 15.28
N VAL A 25 -25.19 3.09 16.59
CA VAL A 25 -24.15 2.60 17.51
C VAL A 25 -23.70 1.19 17.13
N ILE A 26 -24.64 0.31 16.75
CA ILE A 26 -24.32 -1.04 16.28
C ILE A 26 -23.46 -0.97 15.01
N ALA A 27 -23.85 -0.14 14.05
CA ALA A 27 -23.09 0.02 12.81
C ALA A 27 -21.68 0.58 13.05
N LEU A 28 -21.56 1.54 13.98
CA LEU A 28 -20.28 2.12 14.38
C LEU A 28 -19.33 1.05 14.93
N VAL A 29 -19.80 0.22 15.84
CA VAL A 29 -18.96 -0.79 16.51
C VAL A 29 -18.64 -1.98 15.62
N LEU A 30 -19.59 -2.44 14.80
CA LEU A 30 -19.41 -3.65 13.98
C LEU A 30 -18.72 -3.41 12.64
N PHE A 31 -18.87 -2.23 12.04
CA PHE A 31 -18.38 -1.95 10.70
C PHE A 31 -17.38 -0.79 10.65
N ILE A 32 -17.74 0.37 11.20
CA ILE A 32 -16.93 1.59 11.05
C ILE A 32 -15.63 1.49 11.85
N LEU A 33 -15.67 1.09 13.12
CA LEU A 33 -14.47 0.97 13.95
C LEU A 33 -13.47 -0.10 13.43
N PRO A 34 -13.91 -1.30 13.03
CA PRO A 34 -12.99 -2.27 12.43
C PRO A 34 -12.44 -1.84 11.06
N ALA A 35 -13.25 -1.19 10.22
CA ALA A 35 -12.84 -0.81 8.86
C ALA A 35 -11.87 0.38 8.84
N GLU A 36 -12.14 1.41 9.64
CA GLU A 36 -11.39 2.67 9.59
C GLU A 36 -10.27 2.73 10.63
N TYR A 37 -10.43 2.08 11.78
CA TYR A 37 -9.53 2.24 12.93
C TYR A 37 -8.87 0.95 13.40
N SER A 38 -9.15 -0.20 12.77
CA SER A 38 -8.68 -1.53 13.21
C SER A 38 -9.04 -1.88 14.66
N ILE A 39 -10.05 -1.21 15.22
CA ILE A 39 -10.55 -1.46 16.58
C ILE A 39 -11.77 -2.38 16.47
N ASP A 40 -11.57 -3.67 16.78
CA ASP A 40 -12.63 -4.68 16.72
C ASP A 40 -12.89 -5.31 18.11
N PRO A 41 -13.70 -4.67 18.97
CA PRO A 41 -14.02 -5.19 20.30
C PRO A 41 -14.89 -6.45 20.25
N THR A 42 -15.48 -6.76 19.09
CA THR A 42 -16.43 -7.89 18.93
C THR A 42 -15.82 -9.10 18.23
N GLY A 43 -14.67 -8.93 17.55
CA GLY A 43 -14.04 -9.94 16.69
C GLY A 43 -14.78 -10.22 15.38
N VAL A 44 -15.85 -9.47 15.08
CA VAL A 44 -16.67 -9.66 13.87
C VAL A 44 -15.99 -9.02 12.66
N GLY A 45 -15.37 -7.85 12.83
CA GLY A 45 -14.66 -7.14 11.76
C GLY A 45 -13.49 -7.95 11.21
N GLN A 46 -12.71 -8.61 12.07
CA GLN A 46 -11.64 -9.51 11.65
C GLN A 46 -12.17 -10.73 10.88
N LYS A 47 -13.28 -11.33 11.33
CA LYS A 47 -13.91 -12.49 10.67
C LYS A 47 -14.52 -12.15 9.31
N LEU A 48 -15.01 -10.92 9.16
CA LEU A 48 -15.55 -10.40 7.92
C LEU A 48 -14.48 -9.77 7.01
N GLY A 49 -13.22 -9.72 7.43
CA GLY A 49 -12.13 -9.12 6.66
C GLY A 49 -12.22 -7.60 6.53
N LEU A 50 -12.96 -6.93 7.40
CA LEU A 50 -13.15 -5.48 7.34
C LEU A 50 -11.90 -4.68 7.73
N THR A 51 -10.97 -5.27 8.47
CA THR A 51 -9.73 -4.60 8.90
C THR A 51 -8.73 -4.37 7.75
N VAL A 52 -8.95 -4.99 6.59
CA VAL A 52 -8.08 -4.85 5.39
C VAL A 52 -8.19 -3.44 4.78
N PHE A 53 -9.30 -2.72 5.02
CA PHE A 53 -9.49 -1.37 4.46
C PHE A 53 -8.59 -0.30 5.11
N ASN A 54 -8.01 -0.58 6.29
CA ASN A 54 -7.02 0.28 6.95
C ASN A 54 -5.57 -0.06 6.57
N GLU A 55 -5.34 -1.17 5.86
CA GLU A 55 -4.04 -1.45 5.27
C GLU A 55 -3.87 -0.62 3.99
N ALA A 56 -3.55 0.66 4.17
CA ALA A 56 -2.92 1.45 3.13
C ALA A 56 -1.54 0.84 2.83
N GLY A 57 -1.49 -0.20 1.98
CA GLY A 57 -0.21 -0.78 1.59
C GLY A 57 -0.17 -2.19 1.02
N SER A 58 -1.28 -2.81 0.60
CA SER A 58 -1.20 -4.11 -0.09
C SER A 58 -2.40 -4.39 -0.99
N THR A 59 -2.46 -3.73 -2.14
CA THR A 59 -3.21 -4.23 -3.30
C THR A 59 -2.29 -4.18 -4.52
N PRO A 60 -1.83 -5.32 -5.07
CA PRO A 60 -1.17 -5.32 -6.36
C PRO A 60 -2.24 -5.22 -7.46
N THR A 61 -1.88 -4.60 -8.59
CA THR A 61 -2.68 -4.32 -9.79
C THR A 61 -3.31 -2.92 -9.87
N SER A 62 -2.46 -1.89 -9.81
CA SER A 62 -2.62 -0.73 -10.69
C SER A 62 -1.56 -0.81 -11.77
N ALA A 63 -1.98 -0.85 -13.03
CA ALA A 63 -1.08 -0.61 -14.14
C ALA A 63 -0.91 0.91 -14.23
N SER A 64 0.20 1.43 -13.73
CA SER A 64 0.43 2.88 -13.73
C SER A 64 0.64 3.36 -15.16
N SER A 65 -0.15 4.37 -15.54
CA SER A 65 -0.09 4.99 -16.86
C SER A 65 0.86 6.19 -16.85
N ASP A 66 1.34 6.57 -18.02
CA ASP A 66 2.36 7.61 -18.19
C ASP A 66 1.85 8.96 -17.62
N GLY A 67 2.38 9.36 -16.46
CA GLY A 67 2.02 10.60 -15.76
C GLY A 67 1.51 10.45 -14.32
N GLU A 68 1.13 9.24 -13.90
CA GLU A 68 0.74 8.97 -12.52
C GLU A 68 1.97 8.53 -11.70
N GLN A 69 2.11 9.10 -10.49
CA GLN A 69 3.22 8.84 -9.59
C GLN A 69 2.72 8.07 -8.38
N ASP A 70 3.31 6.90 -8.15
CA ASP A 70 3.09 6.11 -6.94
C ASP A 70 4.12 6.51 -5.87
N ALA A 71 3.70 6.42 -4.62
CA ALA A 71 4.54 6.66 -3.45
C ALA A 71 4.33 5.56 -2.41
N VAL A 72 5.42 5.04 -1.85
CA VAL A 72 5.39 4.03 -0.80
C VAL A 72 6.37 4.39 0.32
N LEU A 73 5.94 4.14 1.56
CA LEU A 73 6.78 4.21 2.74
C LEU A 73 7.16 2.79 3.16
N LEU A 74 8.46 2.55 3.32
CA LEU A 74 9.02 1.24 3.66
C LEU A 74 9.90 1.35 4.89
N THR A 75 9.96 0.31 5.71
CA THR A 75 10.93 0.21 6.81
C THR A 75 11.93 -0.89 6.50
N VAL A 76 13.23 -0.58 6.53
CA VAL A 76 14.31 -1.55 6.45
C VAL A 76 14.82 -1.84 7.86
N PRO A 77 14.51 -3.01 8.45
CA PRO A 77 14.90 -3.28 9.83
C PRO A 77 16.42 -3.33 10.01
N ALA A 78 16.89 -3.01 11.22
CA ALA A 78 18.29 -3.08 11.59
C ALA A 78 18.94 -4.42 11.19
N GLY A 79 20.07 -4.37 10.48
CA GLY A 79 20.79 -5.55 10.01
C GLY A 79 20.06 -6.40 8.96
N LYS A 80 18.89 -5.99 8.46
CA LYS A 80 18.07 -6.74 7.49
C LYS A 80 18.09 -6.07 6.11
N GLY A 81 17.70 -6.85 5.11
CA GLY A 81 17.43 -6.32 3.79
C GLY A 81 15.98 -6.58 3.41
N ILE A 82 15.43 -5.70 2.59
CA ILE A 82 14.09 -5.82 2.01
C ILE A 82 14.20 -5.61 0.51
N GLU A 83 13.17 -6.05 -0.21
CA GLU A 83 13.12 -5.89 -1.65
C GLU A 83 11.74 -5.39 -2.10
N TYR A 84 11.72 -4.41 -3.00
CA TYR A 84 10.48 -3.90 -3.59
C TYR A 84 10.53 -4.01 -5.11
N LYS A 85 9.52 -4.66 -5.70
CA LYS A 85 9.52 -5.05 -7.11
C LYS A 85 8.37 -4.45 -7.91
N LEU A 86 8.67 -4.24 -9.18
CA LEU A 86 7.80 -3.81 -10.26
C LEU A 86 7.89 -4.84 -11.39
N SER A 87 6.74 -5.28 -11.90
CA SER A 87 6.67 -6.06 -13.12
C SER A 87 6.68 -5.13 -14.32
N MET A 88 7.62 -5.33 -15.24
CA MET A 88 7.79 -4.46 -16.42
C MET A 88 8.04 -5.28 -17.68
N ASN A 89 7.49 -4.82 -18.79
CA ASN A 89 7.81 -5.34 -20.12
C ASN A 89 9.08 -4.68 -20.65
N LYS A 90 9.83 -5.39 -21.47
CA LYS A 90 11.03 -4.94 -22.14
C LYS A 90 10.84 -3.57 -22.79
N PHE A 91 11.85 -2.71 -22.63
CA PHE A 91 11.91 -1.33 -23.10
C PHE A 91 10.97 -0.34 -22.40
N GLN A 92 10.17 -0.78 -21.42
CA GLN A 92 9.47 0.17 -20.56
C GLN A 92 10.45 0.94 -19.68
N LYS A 93 10.06 2.17 -19.35
CA LYS A 93 10.86 3.08 -18.53
C LYS A 93 10.14 3.34 -17.21
N ALA A 94 10.92 3.39 -16.14
CA ALA A 94 10.50 3.90 -14.84
C ALA A 94 11.42 5.04 -14.41
N THR A 95 10.84 6.08 -13.83
CA THR A 95 11.54 7.15 -13.12
C THR A 95 11.31 6.96 -11.64
N TYR A 96 12.34 7.18 -10.83
CA TYR A 96 12.26 6.99 -9.38
C TYR A 96 13.06 8.04 -8.63
N GLU A 97 12.65 8.25 -7.39
CA GLU A 97 13.39 8.96 -6.36
C GLU A 97 13.08 8.28 -5.02
N TRP A 98 14.11 7.99 -4.24
CA TRP A 98 13.92 7.56 -2.86
C TRP A 98 14.90 8.26 -1.94
N VAL A 99 14.45 8.43 -0.69
CA VAL A 99 15.23 9.06 0.39
C VAL A 99 14.95 8.33 1.69
N THR A 100 15.96 8.23 2.54
CA THR A 100 15.85 7.67 3.89
C THR A 100 15.53 8.75 4.93
N ASP A 101 14.98 8.36 6.08
CA ASP A 101 14.85 9.25 7.25
C ASP A 101 16.18 9.47 8.00
N GLY A 102 17.27 8.89 7.50
CA GLY A 102 18.64 9.05 7.94
C GLY A 102 19.43 7.75 7.84
N GLY A 103 20.71 7.85 7.49
CA GLY A 103 21.62 6.72 7.43
C GLY A 103 21.63 6.00 6.06
N ALA A 104 22.82 5.68 5.59
CA ALA A 104 23.00 5.09 4.27
C ALA A 104 22.53 3.64 4.21
N LEU A 105 21.84 3.29 3.12
CA LEU A 105 21.49 1.92 2.79
C LEU A 105 22.35 1.45 1.63
N TYR A 106 22.81 0.20 1.70
CA TYR A 106 23.29 -0.49 0.50
C TYR A 106 22.07 -0.73 -0.39
N VAL A 107 22.19 -0.38 -1.67
CA VAL A 107 21.14 -0.57 -2.67
C VAL A 107 21.69 -1.34 -3.86
N ASP A 108 20.90 -2.28 -4.37
CA ASP A 108 21.07 -2.87 -5.70
C ASP A 108 19.76 -2.74 -6.49
N LEU A 109 19.74 -1.83 -7.46
CA LEU A 109 18.69 -1.74 -8.45
C LEU A 109 18.98 -2.77 -9.54
N HIS A 110 18.11 -3.77 -9.69
CA HIS A 110 18.34 -4.91 -10.57
C HIS A 110 17.04 -5.48 -11.16
N GLY A 111 17.18 -6.43 -12.08
CA GLY A 111 16.06 -7.15 -12.69
C GLY A 111 16.28 -8.65 -12.83
N GLU A 112 15.17 -9.40 -12.78
CA GLU A 112 15.09 -10.85 -12.96
C GLU A 112 14.22 -11.17 -14.18
N PRO A 113 14.75 -11.91 -15.18
CA PRO A 113 13.98 -12.26 -16.36
C PRO A 113 12.77 -13.13 -16.05
N LYS A 114 11.64 -12.81 -16.68
CA LYS A 114 10.39 -13.57 -16.54
C LYS A 114 10.59 -15.04 -16.92
N GLY A 115 10.25 -15.92 -16.00
CA GLY A 115 10.32 -17.38 -16.22
C GLY A 115 11.71 -17.98 -16.06
N ASP A 116 12.71 -17.20 -15.64
CA ASP A 116 13.98 -17.78 -15.20
C ASP A 116 13.78 -18.60 -13.91
N THR A 117 14.48 -19.72 -13.83
CA THR A 117 14.49 -20.62 -12.67
C THR A 117 15.91 -20.88 -12.15
N THR A 118 16.92 -20.26 -12.79
CA THR A 118 18.32 -20.39 -12.40
C THR A 118 18.70 -19.46 -11.25
N GLY A 119 17.90 -18.42 -11.01
CA GLY A 119 18.19 -17.36 -10.04
C GLY A 119 19.08 -16.26 -10.63
N TYR A 120 19.10 -16.13 -11.96
CA TYR A 120 19.84 -15.08 -12.64
C TYR A 120 19.14 -13.73 -12.43
N PHE A 121 19.95 -12.70 -12.15
CA PHE A 121 19.54 -11.31 -12.11
C PHE A 121 20.61 -10.42 -12.74
N GLU A 122 20.21 -9.24 -13.19
CA GLU A 122 21.11 -8.23 -13.76
C GLU A 122 21.06 -6.95 -12.92
N SER A 123 22.19 -6.59 -12.30
CA SER A 123 22.34 -5.33 -11.55
C SER A 123 22.50 -4.15 -12.51
N TYR A 124 21.67 -3.12 -12.33
CA TYR A 124 21.73 -1.87 -13.07
C TYR A 124 22.53 -0.80 -12.33
N THR A 125 22.40 -0.74 -11.00
CA THR A 125 23.10 0.25 -10.17
C THR A 125 23.27 -0.26 -8.75
N ILE A 126 24.51 -0.20 -8.25
CA ILE A 126 24.85 -0.55 -6.88
C ILE A 126 25.45 0.69 -6.21
N ALA A 127 24.97 1.02 -5.01
CA ALA A 127 25.50 2.14 -4.23
C ALA A 127 25.30 1.92 -2.72
N SER A 128 25.88 2.79 -1.91
CA SER A 128 25.57 2.91 -0.48
C SER A 128 25.35 4.38 -0.14
N VAL A 129 24.09 4.80 -0.13
CA VAL A 129 23.66 6.20 -0.11
C VAL A 129 22.38 6.37 0.69
N GLU A 130 22.08 7.61 1.09
CA GLU A 130 20.87 7.97 1.85
C GLU A 130 19.69 8.34 0.95
N GLU A 131 19.98 8.67 -0.31
CA GLU A 131 19.02 9.03 -1.34
C GLU A 131 19.51 8.62 -2.72
N MET A 132 18.60 8.37 -3.65
CA MET A 132 18.92 8.15 -5.05
C MET A 132 17.73 8.52 -5.93
N LYS A 133 18.02 9.16 -7.07
CA LYS A 133 17.02 9.45 -8.10
C LYS A 133 17.57 9.15 -9.48
N GLY A 134 16.69 8.76 -10.38
CA GLY A 134 17.06 8.49 -11.75
C GLY A 134 15.92 7.90 -12.55
N SER A 135 16.27 7.31 -13.69
CA SER A 135 15.35 6.54 -14.49
C SER A 135 16.07 5.37 -15.13
N PHE A 136 15.38 4.26 -15.34
CA PHE A 136 15.92 3.09 -16.00
C PHE A 136 14.95 2.57 -17.06
N THR A 137 15.50 1.99 -18.12
CA THR A 137 14.77 1.28 -19.17
C THR A 137 15.10 -0.20 -19.05
N VAL A 138 14.08 -1.05 -18.93
CA VAL A 138 14.32 -2.47 -18.66
C VAL A 138 14.74 -3.25 -19.92
N PRO A 139 15.78 -4.10 -19.88
CA PRO A 139 16.31 -4.81 -21.05
C PRO A 139 15.51 -6.08 -21.40
N PHE A 140 14.63 -6.55 -20.52
CA PHE A 140 13.80 -7.74 -20.67
C PHE A 140 12.49 -7.64 -19.87
N ASP A 141 11.52 -8.48 -20.24
CA ASP A 141 10.31 -8.69 -19.47
C ASP A 141 10.68 -9.37 -18.15
N GLY A 142 10.18 -8.86 -17.02
CA GLY A 142 10.59 -9.41 -15.73
C GLY A 142 10.17 -8.60 -14.52
N SER A 143 10.69 -9.03 -13.39
CA SER A 143 10.57 -8.34 -12.10
C SER A 143 11.79 -7.45 -11.94
N HIS A 144 11.60 -6.16 -11.69
CA HIS A 144 12.65 -5.16 -11.57
C HIS A 144 12.44 -4.34 -10.32
N GLY A 145 13.49 -3.91 -9.64
CA GLY A 145 13.31 -3.11 -8.45
C GLY A 145 14.57 -2.98 -7.63
N TRP A 146 14.38 -2.63 -6.37
CA TRP A 146 15.46 -2.28 -5.47
C TRP A 146 15.52 -3.29 -4.34
N TYR A 147 16.72 -3.81 -4.12
CA TYR A 147 17.08 -4.43 -2.86
C TYR A 147 17.78 -3.39 -2.00
N TRP A 148 17.27 -3.15 -0.79
CA TRP A 148 17.94 -2.31 0.20
C TRP A 148 18.41 -3.16 1.37
N LYS A 149 19.65 -2.92 1.81
CA LYS A 149 20.25 -3.57 2.97
C LYS A 149 20.68 -2.54 3.99
N ASN A 150 20.10 -2.66 5.17
CA ASN A 150 20.46 -1.88 6.33
C ASN A 150 21.55 -2.64 7.11
N ASN A 151 22.74 -2.04 7.20
CA ASN A 151 23.87 -2.57 7.95
C ASN A 151 24.03 -1.90 9.33
N SER A 152 23.13 -0.99 9.70
CA SER A 152 23.12 -0.32 10.99
C SER A 152 22.37 -1.13 12.04
N ASP A 153 22.37 -0.62 13.28
CA ASP A 153 21.71 -1.18 14.45
C ASP A 153 20.32 -0.57 14.73
N LYS A 154 19.81 0.27 13.82
CA LYS A 154 18.48 0.91 13.91
C LYS A 154 17.69 0.69 12.64
N ASP A 155 16.38 0.67 12.77
CA ASP A 155 15.49 0.66 11.61
C ASP A 155 15.63 1.98 10.83
N ILE A 156 15.60 1.88 9.50
CA ILE A 156 15.67 3.04 8.59
C ILE A 156 14.41 3.04 7.74
N ASN A 157 13.72 4.17 7.66
CA ASN A 157 12.54 4.32 6.82
C ASN A 157 12.92 4.91 5.46
N ILE A 158 12.29 4.44 4.39
CA ILE A 158 12.44 4.91 3.03
C ILE A 158 11.12 5.52 2.58
N GLN A 159 11.19 6.70 1.96
CA GLN A 159 10.14 7.21 1.10
C GLN A 159 10.56 7.00 -0.36
N LEU A 160 9.84 6.15 -1.09
CA LEU A 160 10.07 5.82 -2.50
C LEU A 160 8.93 6.40 -3.35
N LEU A 161 9.28 7.21 -4.35
CA LEU A 161 8.39 7.74 -5.37
C LEU A 161 8.81 7.19 -6.73
N PHE A 162 7.85 6.76 -7.54
CA PHE A 162 8.14 6.19 -8.85
C PHE A 162 6.97 6.35 -9.83
N SER A 163 7.30 6.50 -11.11
CA SER A 163 6.33 6.67 -12.19
C SER A 163 6.83 6.03 -13.48
N GLY A 164 5.91 5.68 -14.37
CA GLY A 164 6.21 5.02 -15.64
C GLY A 164 5.27 3.85 -15.92
N ASN A 165 5.69 2.96 -16.81
CA ASN A 165 4.86 1.80 -17.19
C ASN A 165 5.32 0.56 -16.43
N TYR A 166 4.54 0.18 -15.43
CA TYR A 166 4.79 -1.01 -14.61
C TYR A 166 3.48 -1.54 -14.03
N VAL A 167 3.56 -2.74 -13.47
CA VAL A 167 2.59 -3.27 -12.50
C VAL A 167 3.32 -3.46 -11.18
N ILE A 168 2.75 -2.96 -10.09
CA ILE A 168 3.37 -3.12 -8.77
C ILE A 168 3.30 -4.60 -8.34
N GLU A 169 4.46 -5.21 -8.06
CA GLU A 169 4.54 -6.51 -7.38
C GLU A 169 4.60 -6.32 -5.86
N GLY A 170 5.23 -5.25 -5.40
CA GLY A 170 5.29 -4.86 -3.98
C GLY A 170 6.50 -5.41 -3.25
N LEU A 171 6.38 -5.49 -1.92
CA LEU A 171 7.42 -6.00 -1.03
C LEU A 171 7.56 -7.53 -1.17
N LYS A 172 8.80 -8.03 -1.26
CA LYS A 172 9.13 -9.47 -1.28
C LYS A 172 10.01 -9.88 -0.10
#